data_AF-A0A7Y2L0A2-F1
#
_entry.id   AF-A0A7Y2L0A2-F1
#
_cell.length_a   1.000
_cell.length_b   1.000
_cell.length_c   1.000
_cell.angle_alpha   90.00
_cell.angle_beta   90.00
_cell.angle_gamma   90.00
#
_symmetry.space_group_name_H-M   'P 1'
#
loop_
_entity.id
_entity.type
_entity.pdbx_description
1 polymer ?
#
loop_
_entity_poly.entity_id
_entity_poly.type
_entity_poly.pdbx_seq_one_letter_code
_entity_poly.pdbx_strand_id
1 'polypeptide(L)'
;MSQPSAPEKTASREAGQSVSAGKCPFDHGQMKPAASAGCPFSAAAASFDPFDEPYQLDPASALRWFRDQEPVFYSDKMGHWIVSRYEDVKAIFRDNRIYSPANALEKVTPFAQEAQDVLMGHGYAMDRTLVNEDEPAHMDRRRALMGSFSVEELAHHEPMVRRLTRDYIDRFINAGKADLVDQMLWELPLTVALHFLGVPEEDMDTLRKYSIAHTVNTWGRPSPEEQVAVAEAVGQFWRYAGQVLEKMRKEDSGEGWMGYALQRQKDIPEIVTDSYLHSMMMAGIVAAHETTAHASANALKLLLTHRTAWDQLCADPALIPNAVEECLRFSGSIVAWRRLATESTRIGNVEIPKGARLMVVMASANHDERHFENADELDIYRDNTTDHLSFGYGSHQCLGKNLARMEMRIFIEEFTKRLPHMRLVENQKFEGIPNISFHGPEHLWVEWDPERNPERAVPGIVDSHLPLKIGPPARADIYRHV
;
A
#
# COMPACT_ATOMS: atom_id res chain seq x y z
N MET A 1 4.69 -60.29 68.26
CA MET A 1 3.94 -60.53 67.00
C MET A 1 2.46 -60.46 67.32
N SER A 2 1.65 -59.94 66.38
CA SER A 2 0.18 -60.06 66.31
C SER A 2 -0.69 -59.40 67.40
N GLN A 3 -1.46 -58.40 66.97
CA GLN A 3 -2.83 -58.07 67.43
C GLN A 3 -3.81 -59.22 67.08
N PRO A 4 -5.11 -59.25 67.49
CA PRO A 4 -6.04 -58.16 67.86
C PRO A 4 -6.76 -58.40 69.23
N SER A 5 -7.76 -57.66 69.74
CA SER A 5 -8.92 -56.97 69.12
C SER A 5 -9.60 -55.94 70.05
N ALA A 6 -10.43 -55.04 69.47
CA ALA A 6 -11.37 -54.14 70.17
C ALA A 6 -12.78 -54.80 70.26
N PRO A 7 -13.84 -54.21 70.88
CA PRO A 7 -14.33 -52.82 70.77
C PRO A 7 -14.39 -52.13 72.17
N GLU A 8 -15.16 -51.09 72.51
CA GLU A 8 -16.18 -50.24 71.85
C GLU A 8 -16.26 -48.86 72.56
N LYS A 9 -16.73 -47.78 71.92
CA LYS A 9 -17.43 -46.65 72.59
C LYS A 9 -18.49 -45.96 71.72
N THR A 10 -19.60 -45.65 72.39
CA THR A 10 -20.87 -45.02 71.98
C THR A 10 -20.81 -43.72 71.17
N ALA A 11 -21.85 -43.52 70.36
CA ALA A 11 -22.05 -42.34 69.50
C ALA A 11 -22.98 -41.27 70.11
N SER A 12 -22.79 -40.02 69.70
CA SER A 12 -23.86 -39.03 69.49
C SER A 12 -23.31 -37.83 68.70
N ARG A 13 -23.91 -37.51 67.55
CA ARG A 13 -23.79 -36.21 66.87
C ARG A 13 -24.93 -36.04 65.87
N GLU A 14 -25.57 -34.87 65.93
CA GLU A 14 -26.77 -34.53 65.16
C GLU A 14 -26.43 -34.02 63.75
N ALA A 15 -27.46 -33.94 62.91
CA ALA A 15 -27.36 -33.61 61.49
C ALA A 15 -27.13 -32.10 61.22
N GLY A 16 -26.46 -31.77 60.12
CA GLY A 16 -26.22 -30.38 59.75
C GLY A 16 -25.59 -30.14 58.37
N GLN A 17 -26.45 -30.01 57.36
CA GLN A 17 -26.28 -29.18 56.15
C GLN A 17 -25.31 -29.61 55.03
N SER A 18 -25.76 -29.26 53.81
CA SER A 18 -25.19 -29.62 52.50
C SER A 18 -24.03 -28.72 52.08
N VAL A 19 -23.03 -29.31 51.42
CA VAL A 19 -21.90 -28.60 50.82
C VAL A 19 -22.39 -27.68 49.68
N SER A 20 -22.20 -26.36 49.84
CA SER A 20 -22.41 -25.40 48.76
C SER A 20 -21.12 -25.20 47.97
N ALA A 21 -21.22 -25.16 46.63
CA ALA A 21 -20.10 -24.86 45.77
C ALA A 21 -19.64 -23.40 45.98
N GLY A 22 -18.32 -23.20 46.13
CA GLY A 22 -17.75 -21.86 46.32
C GLY A 22 -17.97 -20.96 45.10
N LYS A 23 -18.49 -19.75 45.33
CA LYS A 23 -18.63 -18.73 44.28
C LYS A 23 -17.26 -18.08 43.97
N CYS A 24 -17.04 -17.80 42.68
CA CYS A 24 -15.96 -16.93 42.23
C CYS A 24 -16.12 -15.52 42.85
N PRO A 25 -15.04 -14.83 43.28
CA PRO A 25 -15.14 -13.54 43.97
C PRO A 25 -15.40 -12.33 43.05
N PHE A 26 -15.63 -12.55 41.75
CA PHE A 26 -16.00 -11.51 40.80
C PHE A 26 -17.52 -11.47 40.60
N ASP A 27 -18.14 -10.41 41.12
CA ASP A 27 -19.56 -10.13 40.89
C ASP A 27 -19.75 -9.55 39.48
N HIS A 28 -20.35 -10.33 38.59
CA HIS A 28 -20.73 -9.87 37.25
C HIS A 28 -22.12 -9.19 37.21
N GLY A 29 -22.72 -8.92 38.38
CA GLY A 29 -23.99 -8.21 38.52
C GLY A 29 -23.83 -6.71 38.75
N GLN A 30 -24.52 -5.91 37.93
CA GLN A 30 -24.76 -4.45 38.12
C GLN A 30 -23.63 -3.46 37.75
N MET A 31 -23.09 -3.56 36.54
CA MET A 31 -22.93 -2.32 35.76
C MET A 31 -24.34 -1.83 35.38
N LYS A 32 -24.86 -0.84 36.11
CA LYS A 32 -26.01 -0.04 35.64
C LYS A 32 -25.57 0.69 34.36
N PRO A 33 -26.42 0.77 33.31
CA PRO A 33 -26.12 1.64 32.18
C PRO A 33 -26.01 3.07 32.69
N ALA A 34 -24.88 3.73 32.46
CA ALA A 34 -24.80 5.17 32.63
C ALA A 34 -25.78 5.82 31.66
N ALA A 35 -26.67 6.69 32.16
CA ALA A 35 -27.65 7.36 31.33
C ALA A 35 -26.93 8.30 30.34
N SER A 36 -27.06 7.99 29.05
CA SER A 36 -26.80 8.89 27.91
C SER A 36 -25.64 9.88 28.07
N ALA A 37 -24.42 9.37 28.22
CA ALA A 37 -23.28 10.07 27.64
C ALA A 37 -23.32 9.80 26.14
N GLY A 38 -23.52 10.84 25.33
CA GLY A 38 -23.41 10.72 23.87
C GLY A 38 -22.00 10.24 23.48
N CYS A 39 -21.86 9.63 22.30
CA CYS A 39 -20.54 9.38 21.73
C CYS A 39 -19.76 10.71 21.74
N PRO A 40 -18.50 10.77 22.24
CA PRO A 40 -17.81 12.04 22.45
C PRO A 40 -17.37 12.73 21.14
N PHE A 41 -17.67 12.12 19.99
CA PHE A 41 -17.37 12.63 18.65
C PHE A 41 -18.63 13.19 17.98
N SER A 42 -18.43 14.05 16.99
CA SER A 42 -19.53 14.73 16.31
C SER A 42 -20.46 13.79 15.55
N ALA A 43 -21.63 14.29 15.16
CA ALA A 43 -22.51 13.58 14.23
C ALA A 43 -21.85 13.32 12.86
N ALA A 44 -20.88 14.16 12.46
CA ALA A 44 -20.09 13.93 11.25
C ALA A 44 -19.16 12.72 11.42
N ALA A 45 -18.43 12.65 12.54
CA ALA A 45 -17.56 11.52 12.87
C ALA A 45 -18.33 10.18 12.93
N ALA A 46 -19.51 10.17 13.56
CA ALA A 46 -20.39 8.99 13.59
C ALA A 46 -20.92 8.58 12.20
N SER A 47 -21.04 9.53 11.27
CA SER A 47 -21.51 9.26 9.90
C SER A 47 -20.41 8.77 8.94
N PHE A 48 -19.13 9.01 9.25
CA PHE A 48 -18.01 8.71 8.35
C PHE A 48 -17.85 7.20 8.11
N ASP A 49 -18.08 6.75 6.86
CA ASP A 49 -17.61 5.48 6.34
C ASP A 49 -16.59 5.75 5.22
N PRO A 50 -15.37 5.20 5.25
CA PRO A 50 -14.48 5.25 4.09
C PRO A 50 -15.04 4.49 2.88
N PHE A 51 -16.06 3.63 3.04
CA PHE A 51 -16.71 2.95 1.91
C PHE A 51 -17.82 3.77 1.21
N ASP A 52 -18.19 4.94 1.74
CA ASP A 52 -19.17 5.82 1.11
C ASP A 52 -18.55 6.61 -0.08
N GLU A 53 -19.35 6.88 -1.11
CA GLU A 53 -18.92 7.50 -2.39
C GLU A 53 -18.01 8.74 -2.26
N PRO A 54 -18.23 9.71 -1.34
CA PRO A 54 -17.35 10.87 -1.22
C PRO A 54 -15.89 10.53 -0.95
N TYR A 55 -15.62 9.53 -0.09
CA TYR A 55 -14.25 9.10 0.20
C TYR A 55 -13.64 8.33 -0.98
N GLN A 56 -14.44 7.52 -1.69
CA GLN A 56 -13.96 6.75 -2.84
C GLN A 56 -13.61 7.65 -4.04
N LEU A 57 -14.35 8.75 -4.25
CA LEU A 57 -14.09 9.72 -5.32
C LEU A 57 -12.94 10.68 -5.01
N ASP A 58 -12.94 11.29 -3.82
CA ASP A 58 -11.91 12.25 -3.38
C ASP A 58 -11.74 12.20 -1.84
N PRO A 59 -10.82 11.34 -1.33
CA PRO A 59 -10.55 11.24 0.09
C PRO A 59 -10.03 12.56 0.72
N ALA A 60 -9.34 13.40 -0.05
CA ALA A 60 -8.79 14.65 0.45
C ALA A 60 -9.90 15.69 0.69
N SER A 61 -10.85 15.82 -0.24
CA SER A 61 -12.03 16.68 -0.05
C SER A 61 -13.00 16.10 0.98
N ALA A 62 -13.23 14.78 0.99
CA ALA A 62 -14.09 14.12 1.96
C ALA A 62 -13.64 14.34 3.42
N LEU A 63 -12.33 14.52 3.65
CA LEU A 63 -11.78 14.82 4.97
C LEU A 63 -11.47 16.30 5.24
N ARG A 64 -11.80 17.24 4.34
CA ARG A 64 -11.53 18.68 4.53
C ARG A 64 -12.10 19.22 5.85
N TRP A 65 -13.38 18.98 6.11
CA TRP A 65 -14.02 19.44 7.35
C TRP A 65 -13.34 18.86 8.60
N PHE A 66 -12.98 17.58 8.56
CA PHE A 66 -12.26 16.92 9.65
C PHE A 66 -10.86 17.52 9.84
N ARG A 67 -10.09 17.80 8.78
CA ARG A 67 -8.78 18.49 8.91
C ARG A 67 -8.90 19.78 9.69
N ASP A 68 -9.94 20.57 9.46
CA ASP A 68 -10.03 21.88 10.08
C ASP A 68 -10.65 21.85 11.48
N GLN A 69 -11.72 21.07 11.68
CA GLN A 69 -12.56 21.14 12.89
C GLN A 69 -12.34 19.97 13.86
N GLU A 70 -12.16 18.75 13.36
CA GLU A 70 -12.12 17.52 14.18
C GLU A 70 -11.05 16.55 13.61
N PRO A 71 -9.76 16.86 13.77
CA PRO A 71 -8.68 16.20 13.02
C PRO A 71 -8.34 14.78 13.49
N VAL A 72 -8.85 14.41 14.67
CA VAL A 72 -8.75 13.08 15.27
C VAL A 72 -10.12 12.73 15.82
N PHE A 73 -10.74 11.67 15.29
CA PHE A 73 -12.08 11.22 15.70
C PHE A 73 -12.19 9.69 15.61
N TYR A 74 -13.19 9.10 16.27
CA TYR A 74 -13.49 7.67 16.12
C TYR A 74 -14.64 7.46 15.12
N SER A 75 -14.45 6.53 14.17
CA SER A 75 -15.52 6.05 13.29
C SER A 75 -16.01 4.70 13.79
N ASP A 76 -17.23 4.66 14.33
CA ASP A 76 -17.89 3.43 14.79
C ASP A 76 -18.10 2.44 13.63
N LYS A 77 -18.41 2.94 12.42
CA LYS A 77 -18.58 2.12 11.20
C LYS A 77 -17.30 1.38 10.79
N MET A 78 -16.13 1.97 11.07
CA MET A 78 -14.84 1.40 10.72
C MET A 78 -14.15 0.70 11.91
N GLY A 79 -14.53 1.02 13.15
CA GLY A 79 -13.84 0.55 14.36
C GLY A 79 -12.43 1.11 14.52
N HIS A 80 -12.15 2.29 13.94
CA HIS A 80 -10.83 2.91 13.91
C HIS A 80 -10.90 4.39 14.29
N TRP A 81 -9.83 4.89 14.90
CA TRP A 81 -9.56 6.31 15.03
C TRP A 81 -8.99 6.84 13.72
N ILE A 82 -9.60 7.87 13.17
CA ILE A 82 -9.21 8.50 11.92
C ILE A 82 -8.34 9.72 12.23
N VAL A 83 -7.22 9.88 11.54
CA VAL A 83 -6.28 11.00 11.71
C VAL A 83 -6.04 11.67 10.37
N SER A 84 -6.25 12.98 10.27
CA SER A 84 -6.37 13.69 8.99
C SER A 84 -5.35 14.80 8.73
N ARG A 85 -4.63 15.30 9.75
CA ARG A 85 -3.62 16.38 9.61
C ARG A 85 -2.21 15.86 9.32
N TYR A 86 -1.44 16.67 8.61
CA TYR A 86 -0.09 16.30 8.16
C TYR A 86 0.87 15.96 9.31
N GLU A 87 1.00 16.85 10.29
CA GLU A 87 1.94 16.67 11.40
C GLU A 87 1.56 15.49 12.31
N ASP A 88 0.25 15.26 12.54
CA ASP A 88 -0.22 14.12 13.32
C ASP A 88 0.08 12.78 12.60
N VAL A 89 -0.22 12.69 11.29
CA VAL A 89 0.09 11.50 10.46
C VAL A 89 1.60 11.25 10.39
N LYS A 90 2.41 12.29 10.20
CA LYS A 90 3.89 12.20 10.15
C LYS A 90 4.48 11.80 11.51
N ALA A 91 3.94 12.30 12.62
CA ALA A 91 4.33 11.90 13.96
C ALA A 91 4.03 10.43 14.25
N ILE A 92 2.87 9.94 13.80
CA ILE A 92 2.47 8.51 13.92
C ILE A 92 3.41 7.61 13.10
N PHE A 93 3.77 8.02 11.88
CA PHE A 93 4.75 7.29 11.07
C PHE A 93 6.16 7.27 11.70
N ARG A 94 6.53 8.33 12.44
CA ARG A 94 7.85 8.49 13.06
C ARG A 94 8.05 7.59 14.28
N ASP A 95 7.04 7.41 15.13
CA ASP A 95 7.13 6.56 16.34
C ASP A 95 6.54 5.18 16.10
N ASN A 96 7.33 4.30 15.49
CA ASN A 96 6.92 2.91 15.22
C ASN A 96 6.95 1.98 16.45
N ARG A 97 7.33 2.49 17.64
CA ARG A 97 7.21 1.75 18.91
C ARG A 97 5.82 1.92 19.52
N ILE A 98 5.33 3.16 19.58
CA ILE A 98 3.96 3.45 20.03
C ILE A 98 2.95 3.02 18.96
N TYR A 99 3.26 3.27 17.69
CA TYR A 99 2.37 3.00 16.58
C TYR A 99 2.91 1.84 15.74
N SER A 100 2.55 0.62 16.16
CA SER A 100 2.90 -0.63 15.49
C SER A 100 2.25 -0.73 14.10
N PRO A 101 2.94 -1.27 13.07
CA PRO A 101 2.37 -1.56 11.76
C PRO A 101 1.63 -2.91 11.71
N ALA A 102 1.45 -3.61 12.84
CA ALA A 102 0.85 -4.95 12.93
C ALA A 102 -0.46 -5.14 12.13
N ASN A 103 -1.29 -4.10 12.05
CA ASN A 103 -2.58 -4.11 11.35
C ASN A 103 -2.54 -3.58 9.90
N ALA A 104 -1.36 -3.26 9.35
CA ALA A 104 -1.22 -2.66 8.01
C ALA A 104 -1.81 -3.54 6.90
N LEU A 105 -1.67 -4.87 7.01
CA LEU A 105 -2.24 -5.88 6.09
C LEU A 105 -3.37 -6.72 6.72
N GLU A 106 -3.94 -6.30 7.84
CA GLU A 106 -5.08 -7.01 8.44
C GLU A 106 -6.34 -6.80 7.60
N LYS A 107 -7.15 -7.83 7.40
CA LYS A 107 -8.34 -7.69 6.54
C LYS A 107 -9.41 -6.84 7.22
N VAL A 108 -10.08 -5.97 6.47
CA VAL A 108 -11.21 -5.18 6.98
C VAL A 108 -12.39 -6.09 7.35
N THR A 109 -12.67 -7.10 6.51
CA THR A 109 -13.57 -8.21 6.83
C THR A 109 -12.77 -9.47 7.16
N PRO A 110 -12.96 -10.11 8.32
CA PRO A 110 -12.36 -11.41 8.61
C PRO A 110 -12.73 -12.46 7.56
N PHE A 111 -11.82 -13.41 7.30
CA PHE A 111 -12.09 -14.51 6.36
C PHE A 111 -13.24 -15.40 6.83
N ALA A 112 -14.16 -15.71 5.91
CA ALA A 112 -15.05 -16.86 6.03
C ALA A 112 -14.24 -18.17 6.21
N GLN A 113 -14.78 -19.13 6.97
CA GLN A 113 -14.06 -20.37 7.31
C GLN A 113 -13.60 -21.12 6.05
N GLU A 114 -14.43 -21.20 5.03
CA GLU A 114 -14.13 -21.87 3.75
C GLU A 114 -12.90 -21.26 3.06
N ALA A 115 -12.75 -19.93 3.07
CA ALA A 115 -11.58 -19.25 2.52
C ALA A 115 -10.30 -19.55 3.34
N GLN A 116 -10.42 -19.75 4.66
CA GLN A 116 -9.31 -20.19 5.50
C GLN A 116 -8.92 -21.65 5.18
N ASP A 117 -9.91 -22.52 5.00
CA ASP A 117 -9.72 -23.94 4.69
C ASP A 117 -9.05 -24.12 3.32
N VAL A 118 -9.40 -23.31 2.32
CA VAL A 118 -8.70 -23.24 1.02
C VAL A 118 -7.23 -22.84 1.19
N LEU A 119 -6.94 -21.75 1.92
CA LEU A 119 -5.56 -21.32 2.18
C LEU A 119 -4.75 -22.40 2.91
N MET A 120 -5.33 -23.06 3.92
CA MET A 120 -4.70 -24.19 4.62
C MET A 120 -4.44 -25.37 3.67
N GLY A 121 -5.38 -25.70 2.78
CA GLY A 121 -5.19 -26.69 1.72
C GLY A 121 -4.03 -26.35 0.77
N HIS A 122 -3.67 -25.07 0.63
CA HIS A 122 -2.52 -24.62 -0.14
C HIS A 122 -1.21 -24.58 0.64
N GLY A 123 -1.23 -24.89 1.94
CA GLY A 123 -0.06 -24.74 2.81
C GLY A 123 0.36 -23.27 2.96
N TYR A 124 -0.60 -22.35 2.83
CA TYR A 124 -0.37 -20.91 2.95
C TYR A 124 0.07 -20.56 4.37
N ALA A 125 1.29 -20.05 4.49
CA ALA A 125 1.93 -19.75 5.77
C ALA A 125 2.76 -18.45 5.64
N MET A 126 2.14 -17.40 5.12
CA MET A 126 2.79 -16.11 4.95
C MET A 126 3.04 -15.44 6.31
N ASP A 127 4.32 -15.24 6.63
CA ASP A 127 4.77 -14.49 7.79
C ASP A 127 4.48 -12.99 7.63
N ARG A 128 4.61 -12.24 8.73
CA ARG A 128 4.76 -10.78 8.64
C ARG A 128 6.03 -10.44 7.86
N THR A 129 5.93 -9.46 6.98
CA THR A 129 7.02 -8.93 6.17
C THR A 129 7.28 -7.48 6.54
N LEU A 130 8.32 -6.86 5.95
CA LEU A 130 8.79 -5.49 6.25
C LEU A 130 7.69 -4.44 6.49
N VAL A 131 6.54 -4.55 5.82
CA VAL A 131 5.44 -3.56 5.89
C VAL A 131 4.54 -3.69 7.13
N ASN A 132 4.43 -4.87 7.74
CA ASN A 132 3.59 -5.15 8.91
C ASN A 132 4.34 -5.78 10.10
N GLU A 133 5.67 -5.82 10.04
CA GLU A 133 6.56 -6.34 11.08
C GLU A 133 6.89 -5.28 12.16
N ASP A 134 7.02 -5.73 13.40
CA ASP A 134 7.38 -4.89 14.55
C ASP A 134 8.90 -4.87 14.79
N GLU A 135 9.40 -3.86 15.53
CA GLU A 135 10.78 -3.83 15.99
C GLU A 135 11.06 -4.87 17.10
N PRO A 136 12.27 -5.43 17.21
CA PRO A 136 13.49 -5.09 16.44
C PRO A 136 13.64 -5.82 15.10
N ALA A 137 12.81 -6.84 14.84
CA ALA A 137 12.96 -7.72 13.68
C ALA A 137 12.91 -6.95 12.35
N HIS A 138 11.99 -5.98 12.25
CA HIS A 138 11.84 -5.12 11.07
C HIS A 138 13.14 -4.42 10.68
N MET A 139 13.80 -3.66 11.55
CA MET A 139 14.99 -2.90 11.13
C MET A 139 16.18 -3.78 10.82
N ASP A 140 16.30 -4.96 11.43
CA ASP A 140 17.39 -5.89 11.12
C ASP A 140 17.17 -6.55 9.75
N ARG A 141 15.95 -7.00 9.45
CA ARG A 141 15.54 -7.50 8.12
C ARG A 141 15.61 -6.42 7.05
N ARG A 142 15.18 -5.20 7.35
CA ARG A 142 15.26 -4.04 6.44
C ARG A 142 16.71 -3.69 6.10
N ARG A 143 17.62 -3.63 7.09
CA ARG A 143 19.06 -3.42 6.85
C ARG A 143 19.70 -4.56 6.07
N ALA A 144 19.30 -5.81 6.33
CA ALA A 144 19.78 -6.96 5.61
C ALA A 144 19.44 -6.91 4.10
N LEU A 145 18.26 -6.38 3.77
CA LEU A 145 17.64 -6.52 2.44
C LEU A 145 17.50 -5.22 1.62
N MET A 146 17.87 -4.05 2.16
CA MET A 146 17.72 -2.77 1.45
C MET A 146 18.73 -2.53 0.31
N GLY A 147 19.77 -3.37 0.16
CA GLY A 147 20.88 -3.16 -0.78
C GLY A 147 20.44 -2.85 -2.22
N SER A 148 19.61 -3.72 -2.81
CA SER A 148 19.12 -3.58 -4.19
C SER A 148 18.18 -2.40 -4.43
N PHE A 149 17.78 -1.66 -3.37
CA PHE A 149 16.96 -0.45 -3.48
C PHE A 149 17.78 0.85 -3.43
N SER A 150 19.11 0.77 -3.47
CA SER A 150 19.98 1.93 -3.60
C SER A 150 19.78 2.64 -4.95
N VAL A 151 20.25 3.88 -5.06
CA VAL A 151 20.16 4.66 -6.31
C VAL A 151 21.02 4.01 -7.40
N GLU A 152 22.17 3.48 -6.98
CA GLU A 152 23.18 2.84 -7.80
C GLU A 152 22.70 1.51 -8.38
N GLU A 153 22.06 0.67 -7.56
CA GLU A 153 21.51 -0.61 -8.02
C GLU A 153 20.31 -0.40 -8.95
N LEU A 154 19.41 0.55 -8.60
CA LEU A 154 18.21 0.83 -9.40
C LEU A 154 18.52 1.37 -10.81
N ALA A 155 19.66 2.03 -11.01
CA ALA A 155 20.08 2.54 -12.32
C ALA A 155 20.23 1.43 -13.39
N HIS A 156 20.58 0.21 -12.99
CA HIS A 156 20.70 -0.92 -13.92
C HIS A 156 19.35 -1.35 -14.53
N HIS A 157 18.23 -0.98 -13.91
CA HIS A 157 16.90 -1.30 -14.41
C HIS A 157 16.35 -0.26 -15.41
N GLU A 158 16.88 0.96 -15.47
CA GLU A 158 16.40 2.02 -16.39
C GLU A 158 16.29 1.56 -17.85
N PRO A 159 17.30 0.91 -18.47
CA PRO A 159 17.22 0.48 -19.87
C PRO A 159 16.11 -0.54 -20.13
N MET A 160 15.83 -1.41 -19.14
CA MET A 160 14.76 -2.40 -19.21
C MET A 160 13.39 -1.73 -19.11
N VAL A 161 13.19 -0.80 -18.15
CA VAL A 161 11.94 -0.05 -18.01
C VAL A 161 11.65 0.79 -19.26
N ARG A 162 12.65 1.49 -19.81
CA ARG A 162 12.52 2.25 -21.07
C ARG A 162 12.20 1.37 -22.28
N ARG A 163 12.76 0.16 -22.37
CA ARG A 163 12.42 -0.80 -23.42
C ARG A 163 10.96 -1.22 -23.29
N LEU A 164 10.57 -1.78 -22.14
CA LEU A 164 9.20 -2.25 -21.93
C LEU A 164 8.16 -1.13 -22.12
N THR A 165 8.42 0.09 -21.63
CA THR A 165 7.52 1.25 -21.82
C THR A 165 7.24 1.49 -23.31
N ARG A 166 8.28 1.46 -24.15
CA ARG A 166 8.13 1.60 -25.61
C ARG A 166 7.42 0.39 -26.22
N ASP A 167 7.80 -0.83 -25.85
CA ASP A 167 7.18 -2.09 -26.32
C ASP A 167 5.67 -2.18 -25.99
N TYR A 168 5.21 -1.51 -24.93
CA TYR A 168 3.79 -1.40 -24.57
C TYR A 168 3.09 -0.31 -25.38
N ILE A 169 3.65 0.90 -25.47
CA ILE A 169 3.08 2.00 -26.26
C ILE A 169 2.96 1.63 -27.75
N ASP A 170 3.96 0.95 -28.31
CA ASP A 170 4.01 0.52 -29.72
C ASP A 170 2.82 -0.36 -30.14
N ARG A 171 2.20 -1.08 -29.19
CA ARG A 171 1.03 -1.94 -29.43
C ARG A 171 -0.21 -1.14 -29.84
N PHE A 172 -0.35 0.08 -29.31
CA PHE A 172 -1.55 0.91 -29.49
C PHE A 172 -1.30 2.28 -30.15
N ILE A 173 -0.06 2.74 -30.28
CA ILE A 173 0.33 4.08 -30.77
C ILE A 173 -0.37 4.54 -32.07
N ASN A 174 -0.74 3.60 -32.95
CA ASN A 174 -1.43 3.85 -34.22
C ASN A 174 -2.96 3.67 -34.19
N ALA A 175 -3.55 3.30 -33.06
CA ALA A 175 -5.00 3.05 -32.92
C ALA A 175 -5.83 4.34 -32.75
N GLY A 176 -5.22 5.42 -32.26
CA GLY A 176 -5.91 6.70 -32.01
C GLY A 176 -6.79 6.73 -30.76
N LYS A 177 -6.96 5.58 -30.10
CA LYS A 177 -7.68 5.43 -28.83
C LYS A 177 -7.16 4.22 -28.08
N ALA A 178 -6.96 4.35 -26.77
CA ALA A 178 -6.56 3.27 -25.89
C ALA A 178 -7.15 3.46 -24.49
N ASP A 179 -7.29 2.36 -23.76
CA ASP A 179 -7.31 2.41 -22.29
C ASP A 179 -5.87 2.22 -21.82
N LEU A 180 -5.34 3.21 -21.10
CA LEU A 180 -3.97 3.14 -20.59
C LEU A 180 -3.83 2.14 -19.45
N VAL A 181 -4.88 1.82 -18.68
CA VAL A 181 -4.79 0.85 -17.57
C VAL A 181 -4.62 -0.56 -18.14
N ASP A 182 -5.63 -1.06 -18.87
CA ASP A 182 -5.63 -2.41 -19.45
C ASP A 182 -4.45 -2.64 -20.41
N GLN A 183 -4.11 -1.63 -21.23
CA GLN A 183 -3.14 -1.83 -22.32
C GLN A 183 -1.69 -1.55 -21.92
N MET A 184 -1.42 -1.07 -20.70
CA MET A 184 -0.05 -0.76 -20.25
C MET A 184 0.11 -0.68 -18.73
N LEU A 185 -0.59 0.23 -18.06
CA LEU A 185 -0.24 0.67 -16.70
C LEU A 185 -0.50 -0.40 -15.63
N TRP A 186 -1.34 -1.40 -15.91
CA TRP A 186 -1.51 -2.57 -15.05
C TRP A 186 -0.38 -3.60 -15.23
N GLU A 187 -0.13 -4.07 -16.45
CA GLU A 187 0.87 -5.14 -16.70
C GLU A 187 2.33 -4.70 -16.56
N LEU A 188 2.64 -3.44 -16.88
CA LEU A 188 4.01 -2.97 -17.00
C LEU A 188 4.73 -2.93 -15.63
N PRO A 189 4.19 -2.32 -14.56
CA PRO A 189 4.83 -2.34 -13.24
C PRO A 189 4.97 -3.74 -12.66
N LEU A 190 4.01 -4.63 -12.93
CA LEU A 190 4.10 -6.04 -12.55
C LEU A 190 5.30 -6.73 -13.23
N THR A 191 5.51 -6.46 -14.52
CA THR A 191 6.64 -7.02 -15.26
C THR A 191 7.98 -6.42 -14.81
N VAL A 192 8.02 -5.11 -14.50
CA VAL A 192 9.20 -4.47 -13.89
C VAL A 192 9.51 -5.07 -12.52
N ALA A 193 8.49 -5.31 -11.68
CA ALA A 193 8.65 -5.96 -10.38
C ALA A 193 9.22 -7.38 -10.50
N LEU A 194 8.71 -8.20 -11.43
CA LEU A 194 9.22 -9.56 -11.65
C LEU A 194 10.70 -9.57 -12.09
N HIS A 195 11.11 -8.65 -12.99
CA HIS A 195 12.52 -8.45 -13.33
C HIS A 195 13.37 -7.97 -12.14
N PHE A 196 12.87 -7.01 -11.36
CA PHE A 196 13.58 -6.50 -10.16
C PHE A 196 13.81 -7.60 -9.11
N LEU A 197 12.84 -8.50 -8.94
CA LEU A 197 12.95 -9.64 -8.04
C LEU A 197 13.95 -10.71 -8.52
N GLY A 198 14.29 -10.73 -9.81
CA GLY A 198 15.13 -11.76 -10.42
C GLY A 198 14.36 -13.03 -10.81
N VAL A 199 13.04 -12.94 -11.01
CA VAL A 199 12.21 -14.07 -11.44
C VAL A 199 12.65 -14.53 -12.85
N PRO A 200 12.87 -15.83 -13.10
CA PRO A 200 13.17 -16.35 -14.44
C PRO A 200 12.05 -16.04 -15.45
N GLU A 201 12.41 -15.72 -16.70
CA GLU A 201 11.44 -15.22 -17.70
C GLU A 201 10.30 -16.22 -17.97
N GLU A 202 10.58 -17.53 -17.96
CA GLU A 202 9.60 -18.59 -18.18
C GLU A 202 8.57 -18.74 -17.04
N ASP A 203 8.87 -18.20 -15.85
CA ASP A 203 8.00 -18.24 -14.68
C ASP A 203 7.09 -16.99 -14.57
N MET A 204 7.44 -15.91 -15.27
CA MET A 204 6.74 -14.62 -15.18
C MET A 204 5.29 -14.67 -15.64
N ASP A 205 4.97 -15.38 -16.73
CA ASP A 205 3.59 -15.49 -17.24
C ASP A 205 2.64 -16.18 -16.26
N THR A 206 3.16 -17.14 -15.49
CA THR A 206 2.37 -17.85 -14.49
C THR A 206 2.16 -16.98 -13.25
N LEU A 207 3.21 -16.30 -12.79
CA LEU A 207 3.11 -15.35 -11.68
C LEU A 207 2.20 -14.15 -12.02
N ARG A 208 2.23 -13.64 -13.25
CA ARG A 208 1.29 -12.60 -13.73
C ARG A 208 -0.17 -13.01 -13.56
N LYS A 209 -0.53 -14.24 -13.94
CA LYS A 209 -1.90 -14.77 -13.82
C LYS A 209 -2.37 -14.92 -12.37
N TYR A 210 -1.46 -15.13 -11.43
CA TYR A 210 -1.78 -15.28 -10.01
C TYR A 210 -1.69 -13.97 -9.21
N SER A 211 -1.04 -12.93 -9.75
CA SER A 211 -0.98 -11.58 -9.19
C SER A 211 -2.30 -10.81 -9.42
N ILE A 212 -3.39 -11.34 -8.88
CA ILE A 212 -4.71 -10.68 -8.86
C ILE A 212 -4.73 -9.49 -7.87
N ALA A 213 -5.70 -8.59 -8.01
CA ALA A 213 -5.84 -7.43 -7.12
C ALA A 213 -6.04 -7.87 -5.65
N HIS A 214 -5.01 -7.67 -4.82
CA HIS A 214 -5.07 -7.94 -3.38
C HIS A 214 -5.83 -6.84 -2.63
N THR A 215 -6.08 -5.71 -3.29
CA THR A 215 -6.78 -4.53 -2.75
C THR A 215 -8.11 -4.89 -2.08
N VAL A 216 -9.03 -5.57 -2.78
CA VAL A 216 -10.36 -5.95 -2.26
C VAL A 216 -10.23 -6.81 -1.00
N ASN A 217 -9.41 -7.86 -1.07
CA ASN A 217 -9.31 -8.89 -0.03
C ASN A 217 -8.70 -8.36 1.28
N THR A 218 -7.89 -7.30 1.22
CA THR A 218 -7.19 -6.76 2.39
C THR A 218 -7.82 -5.46 2.91
N TRP A 219 -8.24 -4.56 2.02
CA TRP A 219 -8.76 -3.24 2.36
C TRP A 219 -10.22 -2.99 1.92
N GLY A 220 -10.83 -3.93 1.21
CA GLY A 220 -12.24 -3.90 0.79
C GLY A 220 -13.21 -4.63 1.75
N ARG A 221 -14.46 -4.84 1.30
CA ARG A 221 -15.49 -5.64 2.00
C ARG A 221 -16.04 -6.78 1.08
N PRO A 222 -15.21 -7.75 0.65
CA PRO A 222 -15.63 -8.81 -0.26
C PRO A 222 -16.71 -9.74 0.34
N SER A 223 -17.58 -10.26 -0.53
CA SER A 223 -18.52 -11.33 -0.20
C SER A 223 -17.78 -12.62 0.22
N PRO A 224 -18.44 -13.55 0.95
CA PRO A 224 -17.85 -14.84 1.28
C PRO A 224 -17.37 -15.62 0.04
N GLU A 225 -18.11 -15.56 -1.06
CA GLU A 225 -17.79 -16.22 -2.33
C GLU A 225 -16.55 -15.59 -2.99
N GLU A 226 -16.46 -14.26 -3.00
CA GLU A 226 -15.28 -13.52 -3.48
C GLU A 226 -14.04 -13.84 -2.64
N GLN A 227 -14.19 -13.98 -1.31
CA GLN A 227 -13.09 -14.38 -0.42
C GLN A 227 -12.55 -15.78 -0.75
N VAL A 228 -13.42 -16.74 -1.11
CA VAL A 228 -13.02 -18.09 -1.52
C VAL A 228 -12.27 -18.06 -2.87
N ALA A 229 -12.77 -17.30 -3.85
CA ALA A 229 -12.09 -17.14 -5.14
C ALA A 229 -10.70 -16.50 -5.00
N VAL A 230 -10.56 -15.46 -4.16
CA VAL A 230 -9.26 -14.85 -3.87
C VAL A 230 -8.36 -15.79 -3.06
N ALA A 231 -8.90 -16.56 -2.11
CA ALA A 231 -8.13 -17.53 -1.34
C ALA A 231 -7.49 -18.61 -2.23
N GLU A 232 -8.22 -19.11 -3.23
CA GLU A 232 -7.70 -20.08 -4.21
C GLU A 232 -6.53 -19.46 -5.01
N ALA A 233 -6.71 -18.26 -5.58
CA ALA A 233 -5.67 -17.59 -6.34
C ALA A 233 -4.42 -17.23 -5.49
N VAL A 234 -4.62 -16.73 -4.27
CA VAL A 234 -3.56 -16.48 -3.27
C VAL A 234 -2.81 -17.78 -2.94
N GLY A 235 -3.54 -18.88 -2.76
CA GLY A 235 -2.95 -20.19 -2.51
C GLY A 235 -2.17 -20.73 -3.70
N GLN A 236 -2.65 -20.53 -4.94
CA GLN A 236 -1.95 -20.93 -6.16
C GLN A 236 -0.66 -20.11 -6.33
N PHE A 237 -0.74 -18.79 -6.14
CA PHE A 237 0.41 -17.89 -6.09
C PHE A 237 1.44 -18.38 -5.07
N TRP A 238 1.03 -18.62 -3.82
CA TRP A 238 1.91 -19.08 -2.76
C TRP A 238 2.67 -20.35 -3.13
N ARG A 239 1.96 -21.39 -3.61
CA ARG A 239 2.61 -22.64 -4.05
C ARG A 239 3.62 -22.40 -5.18
N TYR A 240 3.26 -21.59 -6.19
CA TYR A 240 4.14 -21.34 -7.34
C TYR A 240 5.35 -20.46 -6.98
N ALA A 241 5.16 -19.42 -6.18
CA ALA A 241 6.23 -18.59 -5.64
C ALA A 241 7.29 -19.41 -4.87
N GLY A 242 6.85 -20.45 -4.14
CA GLY A 242 7.77 -21.40 -3.49
C GLY A 242 8.56 -22.26 -4.48
N GLN A 243 7.94 -22.70 -5.58
CA GLN A 243 8.62 -23.44 -6.65
C GLN A 243 9.68 -22.58 -7.35
N VAL A 244 9.36 -21.31 -7.64
CA VAL A 244 10.29 -20.34 -8.23
C VAL A 244 11.45 -20.04 -7.27
N LEU A 245 11.18 -19.81 -5.98
CA LEU A 245 12.22 -19.59 -4.97
C LEU A 245 13.19 -20.78 -4.87
N GLU A 246 12.67 -22.02 -4.87
CA GLU A 246 13.48 -23.24 -4.85
C GLU A 246 14.22 -23.55 -6.16
N LYS A 247 13.85 -22.89 -7.27
CA LYS A 247 14.61 -22.89 -8.53
C LYS A 247 15.76 -21.88 -8.44
N MET A 248 15.46 -20.63 -8.08
CA MET A 248 16.47 -19.58 -7.88
C MET A 248 17.54 -19.99 -6.86
N ARG A 249 17.16 -20.69 -5.78
CA ARG A 249 18.10 -21.26 -4.79
C ARG A 249 19.09 -22.26 -5.39
N LYS A 250 18.72 -23.00 -6.42
CA LYS A 250 19.59 -24.00 -7.10
C LYS A 250 20.48 -23.37 -8.17
N GLU A 251 19.99 -22.32 -8.81
CA GLU A 251 20.73 -21.55 -9.81
C GLU A 251 21.81 -20.68 -9.16
N ASP A 252 21.53 -20.15 -7.96
CA ASP A 252 22.45 -19.37 -7.11
C ASP A 252 23.13 -18.18 -7.80
N SER A 253 22.46 -17.58 -8.80
CA SER A 253 22.97 -16.47 -9.60
C SER A 253 23.33 -15.23 -8.78
N GLY A 254 22.61 -15.01 -7.67
CA GLY A 254 22.67 -13.77 -6.89
C GLY A 254 22.00 -12.57 -7.57
N GLU A 255 21.41 -12.75 -8.76
CA GLU A 255 20.77 -11.69 -9.54
C GLU A 255 19.36 -11.37 -9.03
N GLY A 256 18.97 -10.10 -9.14
CA GLY A 256 17.70 -9.57 -8.64
C GLY A 256 17.58 -9.60 -7.11
N TRP A 257 16.52 -9.01 -6.58
CA TRP A 257 16.36 -8.83 -5.14
C TRP A 257 16.20 -10.16 -4.38
N MET A 258 15.55 -11.16 -4.96
CA MET A 258 15.42 -12.48 -4.32
C MET A 258 16.73 -13.29 -4.39
N GLY A 259 17.52 -13.16 -5.45
CA GLY A 259 18.87 -13.72 -5.53
C GLY A 259 19.80 -13.10 -4.49
N TYR A 260 19.75 -11.77 -4.34
CA TYR A 260 20.44 -11.06 -3.25
C TYR A 260 19.97 -11.55 -1.88
N ALA A 261 18.67 -11.66 -1.63
CA ALA A 261 18.13 -12.12 -0.35
C ALA A 261 18.54 -13.57 -0.01
N LEU A 262 18.62 -14.46 -1.00
CA LEU A 262 19.15 -15.82 -0.88
C LEU A 262 20.65 -15.84 -0.49
N GLN A 263 21.46 -14.94 -1.04
CA GLN A 263 22.86 -14.79 -0.59
C GLN A 263 22.93 -14.30 0.85
N ARG A 264 22.14 -13.29 1.23
CA ARG A 264 22.09 -12.74 2.61
C ARG A 264 21.63 -13.78 3.63
N GLN A 265 20.74 -14.69 3.27
CA GLN A 265 20.36 -15.83 4.12
C GLN A 265 21.55 -16.73 4.48
N LYS A 266 22.54 -16.92 3.60
CA LYS A 266 23.74 -17.72 3.92
C LYS A 266 24.60 -17.06 4.99
N ASP A 267 24.64 -15.73 5.02
CA ASP A 267 25.39 -14.94 6.01
C ASP A 267 24.68 -14.88 7.38
N ILE A 268 23.36 -14.70 7.38
CA ILE A 268 22.51 -14.39 8.55
C ILE A 268 21.17 -15.16 8.52
N PRO A 269 21.21 -16.51 8.57
CA PRO A 269 20.02 -17.38 8.42
C PRO A 269 18.97 -17.20 9.52
N GLU A 270 19.36 -16.68 10.69
CA GLU A 270 18.46 -16.36 11.79
C GLU A 270 17.65 -15.07 11.57
N ILE A 271 18.14 -14.16 10.74
CA ILE A 271 17.43 -12.92 10.35
C ILE A 271 16.57 -13.18 9.12
N VAL A 272 17.14 -13.82 8.09
CA VAL A 272 16.50 -14.08 6.79
C VAL A 272 16.16 -15.57 6.68
N THR A 273 15.03 -15.96 7.27
CA THR A 273 14.57 -17.36 7.32
C THR A 273 13.92 -17.81 6.00
N ASP A 274 13.80 -19.12 5.78
CA ASP A 274 13.16 -19.66 4.57
C ASP A 274 11.69 -19.24 4.44
N SER A 275 10.93 -19.27 5.54
CA SER A 275 9.54 -18.79 5.58
C SER A 275 9.44 -17.30 5.22
N TYR A 276 10.45 -16.52 5.60
CA TYR A 276 10.52 -15.10 5.30
C TYR A 276 10.84 -14.84 3.83
N LEU A 277 11.78 -15.58 3.22
CA LEU A 277 12.06 -15.47 1.78
C LEU A 277 10.84 -15.86 0.93
N HIS A 278 10.12 -16.92 1.30
CA HIS A 278 8.88 -17.31 0.61
C HIS A 278 7.80 -16.23 0.74
N SER A 279 7.65 -15.65 1.93
CA SER A 279 6.75 -14.52 2.18
C SER A 279 7.16 -13.25 1.41
N MET A 280 8.47 -12.99 1.28
CA MET A 280 8.98 -11.84 0.53
C MET A 280 8.83 -11.97 -0.98
N MET A 281 8.92 -13.18 -1.56
CA MET A 281 8.64 -13.40 -2.99
C MET A 281 7.23 -12.91 -3.33
N MET A 282 6.23 -13.28 -2.52
CA MET A 282 4.85 -12.83 -2.72
C MET A 282 4.69 -11.34 -2.39
N ALA A 283 5.18 -10.89 -1.23
CA ALA A 283 5.02 -9.50 -0.78
C ALA A 283 5.70 -8.48 -1.72
N GLY A 284 6.84 -8.82 -2.31
CA GLY A 284 7.57 -7.94 -3.22
C GLY A 284 6.80 -7.64 -4.51
N ILE A 285 6.15 -8.66 -5.09
CA ILE A 285 5.29 -8.51 -6.28
C ILE A 285 4.11 -7.59 -5.96
N VAL A 286 3.36 -7.89 -4.90
CA VAL A 286 2.15 -7.14 -4.52
C VAL A 286 2.48 -5.69 -4.16
N ALA A 287 3.58 -5.44 -3.44
CA ALA A 287 3.97 -4.11 -3.00
C ALA A 287 4.45 -3.18 -4.14
N ALA A 288 4.88 -3.75 -5.28
CA ALA A 288 5.39 -2.99 -6.43
C ALA A 288 4.39 -2.84 -7.58
N HIS A 289 3.38 -3.72 -7.67
CA HIS A 289 2.41 -3.74 -8.76
C HIS A 289 1.30 -2.68 -8.61
N GLU A 290 0.30 -2.92 -7.75
CA GLU A 290 -0.92 -2.10 -7.67
C GLU A 290 -0.61 -0.63 -7.30
N THR A 291 0.41 -0.41 -6.46
CA THR A 291 0.84 0.93 -6.02
C THR A 291 1.37 1.80 -7.17
N THR A 292 2.19 1.24 -8.06
CA THR A 292 2.78 1.99 -9.19
C THR A 292 1.79 2.12 -10.35
N ALA A 293 0.97 1.09 -10.59
CA ALA A 293 -0.10 1.11 -11.60
C ALA A 293 -1.08 2.26 -11.32
N HIS A 294 -1.66 2.30 -10.12
CA HIS A 294 -2.60 3.35 -9.73
C HIS A 294 -1.95 4.74 -9.66
N ALA A 295 -0.70 4.85 -9.20
CA ALA A 295 -0.01 6.15 -9.13
C ALA A 295 0.22 6.73 -10.53
N SER A 296 0.59 5.89 -11.50
CA SER A 296 0.79 6.27 -12.89
C SER A 296 -0.54 6.66 -13.57
N ALA A 297 -1.61 5.89 -13.34
CA ALA A 297 -2.94 6.19 -13.84
C ALA A 297 -3.49 7.50 -13.26
N ASN A 298 -3.33 7.74 -11.96
CA ASN A 298 -3.72 9.00 -11.31
C ASN A 298 -2.93 10.19 -11.85
N ALA A 299 -1.61 10.06 -12.02
CA ALA A 299 -0.78 11.12 -12.58
C ALA A 299 -1.21 11.51 -14.00
N LEU A 300 -1.44 10.52 -14.88
CA LEU A 300 -1.89 10.76 -16.26
C LEU A 300 -3.31 11.35 -16.30
N LYS A 301 -4.25 10.84 -15.49
CA LYS A 301 -5.59 11.43 -15.30
C LYS A 301 -5.50 12.89 -14.87
N LEU A 302 -4.68 13.19 -13.86
CA LEU A 302 -4.53 14.53 -13.28
C LEU A 302 -3.91 15.52 -14.26
N LEU A 303 -2.82 15.14 -14.93
CA LEU A 303 -2.12 15.97 -15.91
C LEU A 303 -2.96 16.22 -17.17
N LEU A 304 -3.63 15.20 -17.71
CA LEU A 304 -4.49 15.37 -18.89
C LEU A 304 -5.77 16.17 -18.59
N THR A 305 -6.24 16.16 -17.33
CA THR A 305 -7.30 17.07 -16.86
C THR A 305 -6.79 18.52 -16.79
N HIS A 306 -5.59 18.71 -16.25
CA HIS A 306 -4.95 20.02 -16.13
C HIS A 306 -4.06 20.33 -17.33
N ARG A 307 -4.69 20.50 -18.50
CA ARG A 307 -4.02 20.52 -19.81
C ARG A 307 -2.79 21.44 -19.89
N THR A 308 -2.81 22.59 -19.23
CA THR A 308 -1.66 23.51 -19.18
C THR A 308 -0.40 22.88 -18.58
N ALA A 309 -0.54 22.06 -17.52
CA ALA A 309 0.59 21.34 -16.92
C ALA A 309 1.11 20.25 -17.88
N TRP A 310 0.21 19.50 -18.53
CA TRP A 310 0.59 18.53 -19.56
C TRP A 310 1.38 19.18 -20.72
N ASP A 311 0.88 20.28 -21.27
CA ASP A 311 1.54 20.99 -22.37
C ASP A 311 2.90 21.59 -21.94
N GLN A 312 3.05 21.97 -20.66
CA GLN A 312 4.35 22.36 -20.09
C GLN A 312 5.34 21.19 -20.05
N LEU A 313 4.91 19.98 -19.66
CA LEU A 313 5.79 18.79 -19.67
C LEU A 313 6.18 18.36 -21.09
N CYS A 314 5.27 18.51 -22.07
CA CYS A 314 5.57 18.29 -23.48
C CYS A 314 6.57 19.29 -24.05
N ALA A 315 6.59 20.53 -23.55
CA ALA A 315 7.53 21.56 -23.96
C ALA A 315 8.89 21.45 -23.25
N ASP A 316 8.89 21.07 -21.97
CA ASP A 316 10.09 20.90 -21.15
C ASP A 316 10.01 19.62 -20.27
N PRO A 317 10.53 18.49 -20.77
CA PRO A 317 10.58 17.24 -20.01
C PRO A 317 11.44 17.28 -18.75
N ALA A 318 12.28 18.33 -18.55
CA ALA A 318 13.05 18.48 -17.31
C ALA A 318 12.16 18.75 -16.07
N LEU A 319 10.90 19.13 -16.28
CA LEU A 319 9.89 19.33 -15.23
C LEU A 319 9.26 18.03 -14.71
N ILE A 320 9.34 16.94 -15.48
CA ILE A 320 8.70 15.64 -15.16
C ILE A 320 9.09 15.11 -13.76
N PRO A 321 10.36 15.19 -13.30
CA PRO A 321 10.73 14.73 -11.97
C PRO A 321 9.96 15.39 -10.83
N ASN A 322 9.67 16.69 -10.88
CA ASN A 322 8.90 17.39 -9.85
C ASN A 322 7.38 17.23 -10.05
N ALA A 323 6.92 17.21 -11.30
CA ALA A 323 5.52 16.92 -11.61
C ALA A 323 5.08 15.53 -11.11
N VAL A 324 5.97 14.52 -11.12
CA VAL A 324 5.72 13.20 -10.51
C VAL A 324 5.54 13.30 -9.00
N GLU A 325 6.38 14.05 -8.28
CA GLU A 325 6.21 14.24 -6.83
C GLU A 325 4.91 15.01 -6.51
N GLU A 326 4.55 16.03 -7.30
CA GLU A 326 3.28 16.75 -7.11
C GLU A 326 2.06 15.86 -7.43
N CYS A 327 2.13 15.02 -8.47
CA CYS A 327 1.07 14.03 -8.74
C CYS A 327 0.94 13.02 -7.59
N LEU A 328 2.07 12.58 -7.01
CA LEU A 328 2.07 11.70 -5.83
C LEU A 328 1.53 12.39 -4.58
N ARG A 329 1.76 13.70 -4.41
CA ARG A 329 1.13 14.50 -3.35
C ARG A 329 -0.38 14.57 -3.56
N PHE A 330 -0.80 15.10 -4.70
CA PHE A 330 -2.18 15.44 -5.01
C PHE A 330 -3.10 14.22 -5.17
N SER A 331 -2.61 13.17 -5.86
CA SER A 331 -3.40 11.99 -6.22
C SER A 331 -2.56 10.71 -6.16
N GLY A 332 -1.84 10.53 -5.04
CA GLY A 332 -1.08 9.30 -4.79
C GLY A 332 -1.96 8.04 -4.75
N SER A 333 -1.35 6.88 -5.00
CA SER A 333 -2.08 5.59 -5.02
C SER A 333 -2.48 5.06 -3.65
N ILE A 334 -1.85 5.52 -2.56
CA ILE A 334 -2.19 5.15 -1.18
C ILE A 334 -2.77 6.37 -0.46
N VAL A 335 -4.07 6.32 -0.17
CA VAL A 335 -4.85 7.44 0.37
C VAL A 335 -4.98 7.40 1.88
N ALA A 336 -4.91 6.20 2.49
CA ALA A 336 -4.79 6.03 3.93
C ALA A 336 -4.03 4.76 4.30
N TRP A 337 -3.38 4.77 5.46
CA TRP A 337 -2.66 3.63 6.00
C TRP A 337 -3.03 3.36 7.46
N ARG A 338 -2.52 2.27 8.03
CA ARG A 338 -2.95 1.79 9.35
C ARG A 338 -1.81 1.61 10.34
N ARG A 339 -2.16 1.83 11.61
CA ARG A 339 -1.32 1.58 12.80
C ARG A 339 -2.14 1.05 13.96
N LEU A 340 -1.46 0.44 14.93
CA LEU A 340 -2.02 -0.06 16.19
C LEU A 340 -1.26 0.60 17.36
N ALA A 341 -1.98 1.24 18.28
CA ALA A 341 -1.39 1.82 19.48
C ALA A 341 -0.97 0.72 20.48
N THR A 342 0.32 0.60 20.77
CA THR A 342 0.88 -0.45 21.67
C THR A 342 0.76 -0.10 23.16
N GLU A 343 0.59 1.20 23.45
CA GLU A 343 0.35 1.80 24.76
C GLU A 343 -0.66 2.95 24.62
N SER A 344 -1.22 3.42 25.74
CA SER A 344 -2.09 4.60 25.71
C SER A 344 -1.27 5.85 25.44
N THR A 345 -1.74 6.71 24.56
CA THR A 345 -1.02 7.87 24.02
C THR A 345 -2.00 9.01 23.71
N ARG A 346 -1.51 10.14 23.20
CA ARG A 346 -2.34 11.29 22.82
C ARG A 346 -1.95 11.80 21.43
N ILE A 347 -2.95 12.01 20.57
CA ILE A 347 -2.77 12.62 19.24
C ILE A 347 -3.53 13.95 19.26
N GLY A 348 -2.83 15.06 19.00
CA GLY A 348 -3.33 16.40 19.31
C GLY A 348 -3.83 16.52 20.77
N ASN A 349 -5.13 16.78 20.92
CA ASN A 349 -5.83 16.88 22.21
C ASN A 349 -6.67 15.63 22.55
N VAL A 350 -6.57 14.55 21.78
CA VAL A 350 -7.40 13.35 21.89
C VAL A 350 -6.61 12.20 22.51
N GLU A 351 -7.14 11.66 23.61
CA GLU A 351 -6.59 10.48 24.29
C GLU A 351 -6.90 9.21 23.49
N ILE A 352 -5.87 8.41 23.23
CA ILE A 352 -5.91 7.20 22.41
C ILE A 352 -5.58 6.01 23.31
N PRO A 353 -6.50 5.05 23.52
CA PRO A 353 -6.26 3.92 24.41
C PRO A 353 -5.30 2.91 23.78
N LYS A 354 -4.54 2.19 24.63
CA LYS A 354 -3.80 0.99 24.21
C LYS A 354 -4.72 0.03 23.44
N GLY A 355 -4.22 -0.49 22.31
CA GLY A 355 -4.97 -1.36 21.40
C GLY A 355 -5.84 -0.60 20.39
N ALA A 356 -5.88 0.73 20.44
CA ALA A 356 -6.58 1.54 19.45
C ALA A 356 -6.04 1.28 18.04
N ARG A 357 -6.96 1.01 17.11
CA ARG A 357 -6.68 0.89 15.69
C ARG A 357 -6.75 2.29 15.06
N LEU A 358 -5.71 2.70 14.37
CA LEU A 358 -5.61 4.00 13.70
C LEU A 358 -5.70 3.83 12.18
N MET A 359 -6.42 4.72 11.52
CA MET A 359 -6.37 4.96 10.08
C MET A 359 -5.84 6.38 9.84
N VAL A 360 -4.61 6.48 9.33
CA VAL A 360 -3.94 7.74 9.03
C VAL A 360 -4.16 8.09 7.56
N VAL A 361 -4.88 9.18 7.29
CA VAL A 361 -5.35 9.50 5.92
C VAL A 361 -4.31 10.39 5.23
N MET A 362 -3.42 9.74 4.49
CA MET A 362 -2.29 10.37 3.77
C MET A 362 -2.75 11.34 2.68
N ALA A 363 -3.81 11.04 1.94
CA ALA A 363 -4.37 11.97 0.95
C ALA A 363 -4.85 13.28 1.61
N SER A 364 -5.47 13.18 2.79
CA SER A 364 -5.87 14.34 3.58
C SER A 364 -4.65 15.11 4.09
N ALA A 365 -3.65 14.42 4.66
CA ALA A 365 -2.38 15.03 5.08
C ALA A 365 -1.66 15.77 3.94
N ASN A 366 -1.64 15.19 2.73
CA ASN A 366 -1.06 15.80 1.53
C ASN A 366 -1.82 17.07 1.07
N HIS A 367 -3.06 17.27 1.54
CA HIS A 367 -3.92 18.44 1.29
C HIS A 367 -4.09 19.32 2.55
N ASP A 368 -3.20 19.23 3.53
CA ASP A 368 -3.20 20.10 4.72
C ASP A 368 -2.50 21.43 4.42
N GLU A 369 -3.27 22.52 4.32
CA GLU A 369 -2.78 23.89 4.07
C GLU A 369 -1.78 24.39 5.12
N ARG A 370 -1.70 23.72 6.27
CA ARG A 370 -0.72 23.99 7.34
C ARG A 370 0.70 23.55 6.96
N HIS A 371 0.86 22.76 5.90
CA HIS A 371 2.14 22.29 5.37
C HIS A 371 2.32 22.58 3.87
N PHE A 372 1.25 22.49 3.07
CA PHE A 372 1.28 22.79 1.63
C PHE A 372 0.42 24.03 1.33
N GLU A 373 1.04 25.18 1.02
CA GLU A 373 0.29 26.39 0.62
C GLU A 373 -0.55 26.10 -0.64
N ASN A 374 -1.81 26.54 -0.68
CA ASN A 374 -2.78 26.21 -1.72
C ASN A 374 -2.79 24.71 -2.06
N ALA A 375 -3.04 23.86 -1.05
CA ALA A 375 -2.82 22.41 -1.17
C ALA A 375 -3.69 21.74 -2.25
N ASP A 376 -4.81 22.34 -2.62
CA ASP A 376 -5.72 21.84 -3.67
C ASP A 376 -5.40 22.35 -5.08
N GLU A 377 -4.32 23.13 -5.24
CA GLU A 377 -3.81 23.53 -6.55
C GLU A 377 -2.71 22.56 -7.01
N LEU A 378 -2.81 22.09 -8.26
CA LEU A 378 -1.75 21.32 -8.93
C LEU A 378 -0.64 22.29 -9.34
N ASP A 379 0.47 22.30 -8.61
CA ASP A 379 1.64 23.10 -8.95
C ASP A 379 2.88 22.21 -9.20
N ILE A 380 3.19 21.98 -10.47
CA ILE A 380 4.38 21.24 -10.90
C ILE A 380 5.71 21.96 -10.57
N TYR A 381 5.66 23.20 -10.08
CA TYR A 381 6.80 24.00 -9.62
C TYR A 381 6.91 24.12 -8.09
N ARG A 382 6.02 23.46 -7.33
CA ARG A 382 6.03 23.46 -5.86
C ARG A 382 7.38 22.95 -5.33
N ASP A 383 7.95 23.63 -4.33
CA ASP A 383 9.34 23.39 -3.86
C ASP A 383 9.45 22.39 -2.69
N ASN A 384 8.32 21.98 -2.12
CA ASN A 384 8.18 21.02 -1.04
C ASN A 384 7.39 19.76 -1.41
N THR A 385 7.16 19.49 -2.71
CA THR A 385 6.47 18.29 -3.21
C THR A 385 6.93 17.00 -2.54
N THR A 386 8.25 16.83 -2.37
CA THR A 386 8.90 15.65 -1.78
C THR A 386 8.54 15.36 -0.32
N ASP A 387 7.91 16.30 0.37
CA ASP A 387 7.44 16.13 1.75
C ASP A 387 6.10 15.37 1.81
N HIS A 388 5.50 15.00 0.67
CA HIS A 388 4.30 14.19 0.59
C HIS A 388 4.44 12.84 1.35
N LEU A 389 3.36 12.38 1.95
CA LEU A 389 3.38 11.17 2.78
C LEU A 389 3.04 9.88 2.02
N SER A 390 2.84 9.95 0.70
CA SER A 390 2.40 8.82 -0.16
C SER A 390 3.34 7.60 -0.18
N PHE A 391 4.62 7.76 0.19
CA PHE A 391 5.57 6.64 0.41
C PHE A 391 5.73 6.23 1.88
N GLY A 392 4.88 6.77 2.77
CA GLY A 392 5.08 6.74 4.22
C GLY A 392 6.28 7.57 4.68
N TYR A 393 6.50 7.56 6.00
CA TYR A 393 7.62 8.24 6.65
C TYR A 393 8.24 7.33 7.73
N GLY A 394 9.44 7.68 8.20
CA GLY A 394 10.14 6.92 9.25
C GLY A 394 10.58 5.52 8.82
N SER A 395 10.63 4.60 9.78
CA SER A 395 11.26 3.27 9.65
C SER A 395 10.71 2.43 8.49
N HIS A 396 9.39 2.50 8.24
CA HIS A 396 8.72 1.73 7.19
C HIS A 396 8.50 2.53 5.89
N GLN A 397 9.19 3.66 5.68
CA GLN A 397 9.11 4.37 4.40
C GLN A 397 9.45 3.41 3.25
N CYS A 398 8.67 3.48 2.17
CA CYS A 398 8.75 2.54 1.04
C CYS A 398 10.19 2.41 0.50
N LEU A 399 10.68 1.16 0.43
CA LEU A 399 11.99 0.85 -0.17
C LEU A 399 11.97 1.08 -1.69
N GLY A 400 10.93 0.59 -2.36
CA GLY A 400 10.72 0.74 -3.81
C GLY A 400 10.38 2.16 -4.30
N LYS A 401 10.35 3.18 -3.41
CA LYS A 401 9.94 4.56 -3.76
C LYS A 401 10.71 5.16 -4.94
N ASN A 402 11.98 4.78 -5.12
CA ASN A 402 12.82 5.29 -6.19
C ASN A 402 12.65 4.51 -7.51
N LEU A 403 12.26 3.23 -7.44
CA LEU A 403 11.86 2.43 -8.60
C LEU A 403 10.54 2.96 -9.17
N ALA A 404 9.52 3.13 -8.32
CA ALA A 404 8.23 3.71 -8.71
C ALA A 404 8.38 5.13 -9.30
N ARG A 405 9.25 5.98 -8.74
CA ARG A 405 9.60 7.30 -9.32
C ARG A 405 10.21 7.17 -10.71
N MET A 406 11.16 6.24 -10.91
CA MET A 406 11.79 6.01 -12.21
C MET A 406 10.77 5.55 -13.25
N GLU A 407 9.91 4.58 -12.91
CA GLU A 407 8.81 4.10 -13.74
C GLU A 407 7.87 5.25 -14.15
N MET A 408 7.29 5.97 -13.18
CA MET A 408 6.38 7.10 -13.46
C MET A 408 7.02 8.18 -14.35
N ARG A 409 8.30 8.50 -14.13
CA ARG A 409 9.03 9.49 -14.94
C ARG A 409 9.19 9.00 -16.38
N ILE A 410 9.59 7.75 -16.58
CA ILE A 410 9.77 7.14 -17.92
C ILE A 410 8.42 7.06 -18.65
N PHE A 411 7.34 6.67 -17.97
CA PHE A 411 6.02 6.56 -18.59
C PHE A 411 5.53 7.93 -19.07
N ILE A 412 5.62 8.96 -18.22
CA ILE A 412 5.23 10.33 -18.58
C ILE A 412 6.16 10.91 -19.66
N GLU A 413 7.47 10.64 -19.62
CA GLU A 413 8.42 11.05 -20.66
C GLU A 413 8.06 10.46 -22.03
N GLU A 414 7.80 9.15 -22.12
CA GLU A 414 7.41 8.53 -23.39
C GLU A 414 6.06 9.03 -23.91
N PHE A 415 5.05 9.21 -23.03
CA PHE A 415 3.76 9.74 -23.45
C PHE A 415 3.83 11.22 -23.88
N THR A 416 4.54 12.09 -23.14
CA THR A 416 4.69 13.51 -23.51
C THR A 416 5.47 13.68 -24.81
N LYS A 417 6.47 12.82 -25.06
CA LYS A 417 7.30 12.79 -26.27
C LYS A 417 6.56 12.27 -27.51
N ARG A 418 5.80 11.18 -27.37
CA ARG A 418 5.20 10.43 -28.51
C ARG A 418 3.72 10.73 -28.74
N LEU A 419 3.00 11.13 -27.69
CA LEU A 419 1.57 11.44 -27.69
C LEU A 419 1.24 12.80 -27.03
N PRO A 420 1.97 13.89 -27.35
CA PRO A 420 1.71 15.20 -26.73
C PRO A 420 0.28 15.70 -26.95
N HIS A 421 -0.36 15.30 -28.05
CA HIS A 421 -1.72 15.68 -28.44
C HIS A 421 -2.82 14.73 -27.95
N MET A 422 -2.51 13.71 -27.13
CA MET A 422 -3.58 12.88 -26.55
C MET A 422 -4.42 13.65 -25.54
N ARG A 423 -5.69 13.27 -25.41
CA ARG A 423 -6.63 13.80 -24.42
C ARG A 423 -7.44 12.69 -23.78
N LEU A 424 -7.99 12.94 -22.60
CA LEU A 424 -9.00 12.05 -22.00
C LEU A 424 -10.23 11.98 -22.92
N VAL A 425 -10.85 10.81 -23.00
CA VAL A 425 -12.14 10.66 -23.68
C VAL A 425 -13.22 11.42 -22.91
N GLU A 426 -14.01 12.22 -23.62
CA GLU A 426 -15.04 13.08 -23.04
C GLU A 426 -16.13 12.27 -22.30
N ASN A 427 -16.58 12.79 -21.16
CA ASN A 427 -17.62 12.20 -20.30
C ASN A 427 -17.32 10.79 -19.76
N GLN A 428 -16.05 10.36 -19.75
CA GLN A 428 -15.60 9.18 -19.04
C GLN A 428 -15.88 9.30 -17.53
N LYS A 429 -16.35 8.18 -16.93
CA LYS A 429 -16.37 8.00 -15.49
C LYS A 429 -15.07 7.36 -15.02
N PHE A 430 -14.59 7.77 -13.85
CA PHE A 430 -13.43 7.17 -13.19
C PHE A 430 -13.93 6.37 -12.01
N GLU A 431 -14.28 5.12 -12.27
CA GLU A 431 -14.68 4.15 -11.25
C GLU A 431 -13.42 3.43 -10.73
N GLY A 432 -13.43 3.08 -9.45
CA GLY A 432 -12.31 2.46 -8.76
C GLY A 432 -12.83 1.56 -7.64
N ILE A 433 -12.05 0.53 -7.32
CA ILE A 433 -12.48 -0.58 -6.47
C ILE A 433 -12.69 -0.11 -5.00
N PRO A 434 -13.90 -0.24 -4.42
CA PRO A 434 -14.19 0.28 -3.07
C PRO A 434 -13.34 -0.35 -1.95
N ASN A 435 -12.43 0.45 -1.41
CA ASN A 435 -11.51 0.02 -0.35
C ASN A 435 -10.98 1.21 0.48
N ILE A 436 -10.35 0.95 1.64
CA ILE A 436 -9.93 2.03 2.56
C ILE A 436 -8.57 2.68 2.25
N SER A 437 -7.70 2.05 1.47
CA SER A 437 -6.26 2.41 1.44
C SER A 437 -5.71 2.76 0.06
N PHE A 438 -6.17 2.11 -1.01
CA PHE A 438 -5.69 2.28 -2.38
C PHE A 438 -6.68 3.12 -3.19
N HIS A 439 -6.19 3.93 -4.13
CA HIS A 439 -7.04 4.70 -5.03
C HIS A 439 -6.40 4.82 -6.41
N GLY A 440 -7.14 4.37 -7.41
CA GLY A 440 -6.87 4.64 -8.82
C GLY A 440 -8.03 4.16 -9.68
N PRO A 441 -8.20 4.70 -10.90
CA PRO A 441 -9.26 4.26 -11.78
C PRO A 441 -8.98 2.85 -12.33
N GLU A 442 -10.04 2.07 -12.54
CA GLU A 442 -9.96 0.78 -13.24
C GLU A 442 -9.66 0.95 -14.73
N HIS A 443 -10.13 2.05 -15.34
CA HIS A 443 -9.86 2.39 -16.75
C HIS A 443 -9.49 3.88 -16.90
N LEU A 444 -8.59 4.16 -17.85
CA LEU A 444 -8.15 5.50 -18.24
C LEU A 444 -8.13 5.61 -19.78
N TRP A 445 -9.32 5.78 -20.35
CA TRP A 445 -9.50 5.97 -21.79
C TRP A 445 -8.98 7.32 -22.26
N VAL A 446 -8.07 7.28 -23.25
CA VAL A 446 -7.50 8.43 -23.94
C VAL A 446 -7.65 8.27 -25.46
N GLU A 447 -7.65 9.39 -26.17
CA GLU A 447 -7.74 9.46 -27.63
C GLU A 447 -6.79 10.53 -28.21
N TRP A 448 -6.34 10.30 -29.44
CA TRP A 448 -5.43 11.15 -30.21
C TRP A 448 -5.61 10.92 -31.71
N ASP A 449 -4.93 11.72 -32.53
CA ASP A 449 -4.88 11.57 -33.98
C ASP A 449 -3.57 10.87 -34.38
N PRO A 450 -3.58 9.60 -34.85
CA PRO A 450 -2.36 8.87 -35.21
C PRO A 450 -1.50 9.55 -36.29
N GLU A 451 -2.12 10.30 -37.20
CA GLU A 451 -1.39 10.98 -38.29
C GLU A 451 -0.62 12.21 -37.78
N ARG A 452 -0.90 12.66 -36.55
CA ARG A 452 -0.20 13.76 -35.87
C ARG A 452 0.89 13.29 -34.89
N ASN A 453 1.14 11.99 -34.78
CA ASN A 453 2.19 11.45 -33.90
C ASN A 453 3.58 12.00 -34.30
N PRO A 454 4.33 12.67 -33.41
CA PRO A 454 5.64 13.28 -33.72
C PRO A 454 6.65 12.32 -34.34
N GLU A 455 6.63 11.04 -33.96
CA GLU A 455 7.51 9.99 -34.51
C GLU A 455 7.37 9.74 -36.02
N ARG A 456 6.23 10.14 -36.63
CA ARG A 456 6.05 10.08 -38.08
C ARG A 456 6.82 11.19 -38.82
N ALA A 457 7.08 12.30 -38.15
CA ALA A 457 7.74 13.48 -38.71
C ALA A 457 9.21 13.63 -38.25
N VAL A 458 9.56 13.07 -37.09
CA VAL A 458 10.89 13.22 -36.45
C VAL A 458 11.54 11.83 -36.26
N PRO A 459 12.35 11.38 -37.24
CA PRO A 459 13.11 10.13 -37.11
C PRO A 459 14.01 10.14 -35.87
N GLY A 460 14.03 9.03 -35.13
CA GLY A 460 14.86 8.87 -33.93
C GLY A 460 14.33 9.54 -32.66
N ILE A 461 13.15 10.18 -32.68
CA ILE A 461 12.56 10.75 -31.45
C ILE A 461 12.37 9.69 -30.35
N VAL A 462 12.03 8.46 -30.73
CA VAL A 462 11.82 7.33 -29.81
C VAL A 462 13.09 7.00 -29.00
N ASP A 463 14.28 7.16 -29.59
CA ASP A 463 15.56 6.87 -28.93
C ASP A 463 16.07 8.04 -28.08
N SER A 464 15.58 9.26 -28.33
CA SER A 464 15.91 10.44 -27.51
C SER A 464 15.25 10.34 -26.12
N HIS A 465 16.02 10.62 -25.08
CA HIS A 465 15.57 10.68 -23.69
C HIS A 465 16.48 11.61 -22.88
N LEU A 466 15.96 12.19 -21.81
CA LEU A 466 16.76 12.93 -20.84
C LEU A 466 17.47 11.97 -19.86
N PRO A 467 18.67 12.32 -19.35
CA PRO A 467 19.31 11.57 -18.27
C PRO A 467 18.41 11.52 -17.03
N LEU A 468 18.01 10.34 -16.61
CA LEU A 468 17.11 10.17 -15.47
C LEU A 468 17.91 10.26 -14.15
N LYS A 469 17.60 11.29 -13.35
CA LYS A 469 18.06 11.35 -11.96
C LYS A 469 17.16 10.44 -11.09
N ILE A 470 17.71 9.38 -10.54
CA ILE A 470 16.99 8.52 -9.58
C ILE A 470 17.01 9.18 -8.19
N GLY A 471 15.87 9.15 -7.50
CA GLY A 471 15.66 9.85 -6.22
C GLY A 471 14.72 11.07 -6.35
N PRO A 472 14.44 11.79 -5.25
CA PRO A 472 13.66 13.02 -5.31
C PRO A 472 14.37 14.10 -6.13
N PRO A 473 13.64 15.01 -6.80
CA PRO A 473 14.23 16.17 -7.46
C PRO A 473 14.97 17.05 -6.45
N ALA A 474 16.07 17.68 -6.86
CA ALA A 474 16.70 18.72 -6.05
C ALA A 474 15.93 20.03 -6.22
N ARG A 475 15.83 20.87 -5.18
CA ARG A 475 15.21 22.21 -5.29
C ARG A 475 15.81 23.10 -6.40
N ALA A 476 17.08 22.87 -6.74
CA ALA A 476 17.75 23.57 -7.84
C ALA A 476 17.23 23.17 -9.24
N ASP A 477 16.56 22.02 -9.38
CA ASP A 477 16.00 21.51 -10.63
C ASP A 477 14.56 21.99 -10.88
N ILE A 478 13.94 22.73 -9.95
CA ILE A 478 12.51 23.11 -9.98
C ILE A 478 12.27 24.49 -10.63
N TYR A 479 13.33 25.24 -10.95
CA TYR A 479 13.19 26.60 -11.45
C TYR A 479 12.65 26.68 -12.89
N ARG A 480 11.69 27.59 -13.11
CA ARG A 480 11.32 28.01 -14.48
C ARG A 480 12.54 28.65 -15.16
N HIS A 481 12.89 28.14 -16.33
CA HIS A 481 13.67 28.89 -17.31
C HIS A 481 12.76 29.98 -17.91
N VAL A 482 12.93 31.22 -17.44
CA VAL A 482 12.18 32.42 -17.87
C VAL A 482 12.88 33.12 -19.03
#